data_AF-A0A1A2ABQ6-F1
#
_entry.id   AF-A0A1A2ABQ6-F1
#
_cell.length_a   1.000
_cell.length_b   1.000
_cell.length_c   1.000
_cell.angle_alpha   90.00
_cell.angle_beta   90.00
_cell.angle_gamma   90.00
#
_symmetry.space_group_name_H-M   'P 1'
#
loop_
_entity.id
_entity.type
_entity.pdbx_description
1 polymer ?
#
loop_
_entity_poly.entity_id
_entity_poly.type
_entity_poly.pdbx_seq_one_letter_code
_entity_poly.pdbx_strand_id
1 'polypeptide(L)'
;MVVLAGDRAFKAKKPVLTDFLDFRTAEQRERACRRELELNSRLSPDSYLGLAHLSDPAGGPAEPIVVMRRYRDEDRLASIAASGAGEPVRDLLDAIAAVLARFHQGAERGPAISAEGEAGAVDRRWRDNLAELDRYAGTLPPESLSRVRHLAAEFTAGRGPLFGRRLAEGLIVDGHGDLLADDIFSVGGKPALLDCLEFDDKLRYVDCVDDAAFLAMDLEFLGRKDLGQHFLERYAAHSARAVPPALAHFYIAYRAGVRAKVDCVRLSQGKPQAAGDAARHLAIAVEHLETGRVRLALVGGNPGTGKSTVARALAEQTGAQVISTDDVRRELRDSGAISGDAGVLNEGLYHPGNVATVYEAALERARPQLGEGQSVILDGTWRDPQLRARARRLAAETHSATVELRCAAATDTAAGRITTRAPGTSEVTPEIAAAIAAQQADWDTAHRIDTSGSPEDSARQALGAWRCS
;
A
#
# COMPACT_ATOMS: atom_id res chain seq x y z
N MET A 1 1.05 -11.32 -32.56
CA MET A 1 2.32 -11.99 -32.94
C MET A 1 3.34 -10.89 -33.13
N VAL A 2 4.58 -11.08 -32.65
CA VAL A 2 5.68 -10.13 -32.86
C VAL A 2 6.72 -10.81 -33.74
N VAL A 3 7.11 -10.16 -34.82
CA VAL A 3 8.17 -10.61 -35.73
C VAL A 3 9.29 -9.59 -35.71
N LEU A 4 10.53 -10.03 -35.53
CA LEU A 4 11.70 -9.16 -35.49
C LEU A 4 12.47 -9.29 -36.82
N ALA A 5 12.72 -8.18 -37.51
CA ALA A 5 13.54 -8.16 -38.73
C ALA A 5 14.37 -6.88 -38.81
N GLY A 6 15.69 -7.05 -38.94
CA GLY A 6 16.64 -5.94 -38.86
C GLY A 6 16.51 -5.18 -37.54
N ASP A 7 16.34 -3.86 -37.66
CA ASP A 7 16.14 -2.88 -36.58
C ASP A 7 14.67 -2.68 -36.20
N ARG A 8 13.74 -3.49 -36.73
CA ARG A 8 12.30 -3.34 -36.54
C ARG A 8 11.63 -4.55 -35.88
N ALA A 9 10.59 -4.26 -35.12
CA ALA A 9 9.63 -5.22 -34.60
C ALA A 9 8.25 -4.95 -35.24
N PHE A 10 7.58 -6.00 -35.70
CA PHE A 10 6.28 -5.95 -36.34
C PHE A 10 5.27 -6.68 -35.48
N LYS A 11 4.31 -5.94 -34.89
CA LYS A 11 3.30 -6.48 -33.98
C LYS A 11 1.94 -6.54 -34.68
N ALA A 12 1.47 -7.75 -34.94
CA ALA A 12 0.14 -8.04 -35.47
C ALA A 12 -0.83 -8.43 -34.34
N LYS A 13 -2.08 -7.95 -34.41
CA LYS A 13 -3.15 -8.35 -33.48
C LYS A 13 -3.69 -9.73 -33.89
N LYS A 14 -3.95 -10.60 -32.91
CA LYS A 14 -4.52 -11.93 -33.21
C LYS A 14 -6.01 -11.78 -33.55
N PRO A 15 -6.56 -12.56 -34.50
CA PRO A 15 -7.98 -12.53 -34.81
C PRO A 15 -8.77 -13.29 -33.74
N VAL A 16 -9.10 -12.60 -32.64
CA VAL A 16 -9.77 -13.19 -31.47
C VAL A 16 -11.03 -12.42 -31.11
N LEU A 17 -11.98 -13.13 -30.49
CA LEU A 17 -13.15 -12.57 -29.83
C LEU A 17 -13.10 -13.01 -28.36
N THR A 18 -13.14 -12.06 -27.44
CA THR A 18 -13.31 -12.28 -25.99
C THR A 18 -14.47 -11.41 -25.51
N ASP A 19 -14.79 -11.49 -24.21
CA ASP A 19 -15.82 -10.66 -23.58
C ASP A 19 -15.53 -9.15 -23.65
N PHE A 20 -14.29 -8.76 -23.98
CA PHE A 20 -13.80 -7.38 -23.98
C PHE A 20 -13.01 -7.00 -25.25
N LEU A 21 -12.73 -7.94 -26.15
CA LEU A 21 -12.00 -7.71 -27.39
C LEU A 21 -12.73 -8.30 -28.59
N ASP A 22 -12.94 -7.51 -29.64
CA ASP A 22 -13.35 -8.03 -30.94
C ASP A 22 -12.34 -7.62 -32.01
N PHE A 23 -11.45 -8.55 -32.37
CA PHE A 23 -10.40 -8.40 -33.38
C PHE A 23 -10.63 -9.32 -34.59
N ARG A 24 -11.86 -9.79 -34.81
CA ARG A 24 -12.16 -10.74 -35.89
C ARG A 24 -11.92 -10.13 -37.27
N THR A 25 -12.23 -8.85 -37.45
CA THR A 25 -12.08 -8.14 -38.73
C THR A 25 -10.77 -7.35 -38.82
N ALA A 26 -10.29 -7.11 -40.04
CA ALA A 26 -9.07 -6.32 -40.28
C ALA A 26 -9.27 -4.87 -39.81
N GLU A 27 -10.46 -4.30 -40.03
CA GLU A 27 -10.82 -2.95 -39.63
C GLU A 27 -10.78 -2.77 -38.10
N GLN A 28 -11.24 -3.79 -37.35
CA GLN A 28 -11.14 -3.80 -35.89
C GLN A 28 -9.68 -3.86 -35.41
N ARG A 29 -8.86 -4.70 -36.06
CA ARG A 29 -7.42 -4.76 -35.76
C ARG A 29 -6.71 -3.45 -36.11
N GLU A 30 -7.10 -2.79 -37.20
CA GLU A 30 -6.54 -1.51 -37.60
C GLU A 30 -6.83 -0.41 -36.57
N ARG A 31 -8.07 -0.36 -36.05
CA ARG A 31 -8.44 0.55 -34.95
C ARG A 31 -7.61 0.27 -33.70
N ALA A 32 -7.43 -1.00 -33.34
CA ALA A 32 -6.60 -1.37 -32.20
C ALA A 32 -5.12 -0.99 -32.38
N CYS A 33 -4.55 -1.20 -33.58
CA CYS A 33 -3.18 -0.81 -33.90
C CYS A 33 -3.00 0.72 -33.85
N ARG A 34 -3.96 1.51 -34.36
CA ARG A 34 -3.94 2.97 -34.23
C ARG A 34 -3.98 3.41 -32.78
N ARG A 35 -4.81 2.77 -31.97
CA ARG A 35 -4.94 3.08 -30.55
C ARG A 35 -3.67 2.75 -29.77
N GLU A 36 -3.04 1.62 -30.06
CA GLU A 36 -1.74 1.27 -29.49
C GLU A 36 -0.67 2.34 -29.83
N LEU A 37 -0.61 2.78 -31.08
CA LEU A 37 0.30 3.85 -31.52
C LEU A 37 0.03 5.15 -30.75
N GLU A 38 -1.22 5.58 -30.67
CA GLU A 38 -1.63 6.80 -29.98
C GLU A 38 -1.20 6.79 -28.50
N LEU A 39 -1.54 5.72 -27.79
CA LEU A 39 -1.33 5.64 -26.35
C LEU A 39 0.13 5.52 -25.96
N ASN A 40 0.89 4.71 -26.70
CA ASN A 40 2.29 4.49 -26.39
C ASN A 40 3.18 5.66 -26.85
N SER A 41 2.77 6.41 -27.87
CA SER A 41 3.50 7.61 -28.30
C SER A 41 3.53 8.72 -27.24
N ARG A 42 2.66 8.65 -26.22
CA ARG A 42 2.66 9.59 -25.08
C ARG A 42 3.92 9.46 -24.21
N LEU A 43 4.49 8.26 -24.15
CA LEU A 43 5.67 7.94 -23.33
C LEU A 43 6.91 7.66 -24.19
N SER A 44 6.73 6.97 -25.32
CA SER A 44 7.82 6.44 -26.15
C SER A 44 7.59 6.68 -27.65
N PRO A 45 7.46 7.94 -28.11
CA PRO A 45 7.18 8.26 -29.51
C PRO A 45 8.25 7.74 -30.49
N ASP A 46 9.52 7.69 -30.05
CA ASP A 46 10.63 7.20 -30.87
C ASP A 46 10.65 5.67 -31.04
N SER A 47 9.84 4.95 -30.26
CA SER A 47 9.72 3.49 -30.29
C SER A 47 8.67 3.00 -31.28
N TYR A 48 7.66 3.83 -31.58
CA TYR A 48 6.52 3.48 -32.42
C TYR A 48 6.61 4.20 -33.77
N LEU A 49 7.03 3.47 -34.80
CA LEU A 49 7.40 4.02 -36.12
C LEU A 49 6.20 4.20 -37.06
N GLY A 50 5.03 3.68 -36.70
CA GLY A 50 3.77 3.87 -37.41
C GLY A 50 3.03 2.56 -37.73
N LEU A 51 2.06 2.66 -38.63
CA LEU A 51 1.22 1.56 -39.07
C LEU A 51 1.62 1.13 -40.48
N ALA A 52 1.83 -0.17 -40.70
CA ALA A 52 2.00 -0.75 -42.03
C ALA A 52 0.87 -1.75 -42.33
N HIS A 53 0.73 -2.12 -43.60
CA HIS A 53 -0.25 -3.09 -44.06
C HIS A 53 0.48 -4.21 -44.81
N LEU A 54 0.42 -5.43 -44.29
CA LEU A 54 0.97 -6.60 -44.97
C LEU A 54 -0.06 -7.11 -45.98
N SER A 55 0.34 -7.16 -47.25
CA SER A 55 -0.49 -7.75 -48.29
C SER A 55 -0.57 -9.27 -48.12
N ASP A 56 -1.77 -9.84 -48.26
CA ASP A 56 -1.94 -11.29 -48.29
C ASP A 56 -1.45 -11.82 -49.65
N PRO A 57 -0.46 -12.74 -49.69
CA PRO A 57 -0.01 -13.37 -50.94
C PRO A 57 -1.12 -14.10 -51.70
N ALA A 58 -2.20 -14.53 -51.02
CA ALA A 58 -3.35 -15.18 -51.63
C ALA A 58 -4.44 -14.20 -52.11
N GLY A 59 -4.24 -12.89 -51.97
CA GLY A 59 -5.19 -11.85 -52.41
C GLY A 59 -6.30 -11.52 -51.41
N GLY A 60 -6.20 -11.98 -50.17
CA GLY A 60 -7.08 -11.56 -49.07
C GLY A 60 -6.84 -10.13 -48.58
N PRO A 61 -7.61 -9.67 -47.57
CA PRO A 61 -7.49 -8.33 -47.03
C PRO A 61 -6.10 -8.10 -46.43
N ALA A 62 -5.57 -6.89 -46.59
CA ALA A 62 -4.28 -6.52 -46.02
C ALA A 62 -4.35 -6.51 -44.48
N GLU A 63 -3.30 -6.99 -43.82
CA GLU A 63 -3.24 -7.08 -42.37
C GLU A 63 -2.55 -5.85 -41.76
N PRO A 64 -3.23 -5.07 -40.91
CA PRO A 64 -2.62 -3.92 -40.24
C PRO A 64 -1.65 -4.37 -39.15
N ILE A 65 -0.44 -3.80 -39.17
CA ILE A 65 0.64 -4.14 -38.24
C ILE A 65 1.29 -2.88 -37.67
N VAL A 66 1.53 -2.89 -36.36
CA VAL A 66 2.31 -1.83 -35.70
C VAL A 66 3.78 -2.08 -36.00
N VAL A 67 4.46 -1.04 -36.50
CA VAL A 67 5.91 -1.06 -36.74
C VAL A 67 6.58 -0.34 -35.58
N MET A 68 7.49 -1.04 -34.90
CA MET A 68 8.20 -0.54 -33.74
C MET A 68 9.71 -0.64 -33.96
N ARG A 69 10.48 0.16 -33.22
CA ARG A 69 11.91 -0.06 -33.07
C ARG A 69 12.13 -1.39 -32.34
N ARG A 70 13.07 -2.19 -32.84
CA ARG A 70 13.54 -3.38 -32.13
C ARG A 70 14.57 -2.98 -31.08
N TYR A 71 14.39 -3.47 -29.86
CA TYR A 71 15.36 -3.36 -28.78
C TYR A 71 16.08 -4.68 -28.55
N ARG A 72 17.27 -4.62 -27.94
CA ARG A 72 18.01 -5.81 -27.52
C ARG A 72 17.44 -6.29 -26.19
N ASP A 73 17.40 -7.60 -25.99
CA ASP A 73 16.92 -8.16 -24.72
C ASP A 73 17.82 -7.73 -23.54
N GLU A 74 19.11 -7.54 -23.79
CA GLU A 74 20.08 -7.02 -22.82
C GLU A 74 19.72 -5.64 -22.25
N ASP A 75 19.03 -4.82 -23.05
CA ASP A 75 18.63 -3.46 -22.69
C ASP A 75 17.32 -3.42 -21.90
N ARG A 76 16.64 -4.57 -21.74
CA ARG A 76 15.36 -4.68 -21.05
C ARG A 76 15.55 -4.55 -19.55
N LEU A 77 14.67 -3.82 -18.87
CA LEU A 77 14.76 -3.59 -17.42
C LEU A 77 14.74 -4.92 -16.65
N ALA A 78 13.91 -5.89 -17.05
CA ALA A 78 13.91 -7.22 -16.44
C ALA A 78 15.29 -7.91 -16.51
N SER A 79 15.96 -7.84 -17.66
CA SER A 79 17.31 -8.41 -17.85
C SER A 79 18.38 -7.65 -17.07
N ILE A 80 18.32 -6.31 -17.07
CA ILE A 80 19.22 -5.45 -16.29
C ILE A 80 19.07 -5.72 -14.79
N ALA A 81 17.84 -5.79 -14.28
CA ALA A 81 17.54 -6.06 -12.88
C ALA A 81 18.04 -7.44 -12.42
N ALA A 82 17.94 -8.46 -13.29
CA ALA A 82 18.44 -9.80 -13.05
C ALA A 82 19.98 -9.89 -13.07
N SER A 83 20.67 -9.04 -13.84
CA SER A 83 22.12 -9.06 -13.99
C SER A 83 22.91 -8.55 -12.77
N GLY A 84 22.24 -7.95 -11.77
CA GLY A 84 22.86 -7.57 -10.49
C GLY A 84 23.72 -6.29 -10.50
N ALA A 85 23.74 -5.52 -11.59
CA ALA A 85 24.49 -4.26 -11.67
C ALA A 85 23.80 -3.13 -10.85
N GLY A 86 24.17 -3.01 -9.57
CA GLY A 86 23.46 -2.24 -8.53
C GLY A 86 23.28 -0.73 -8.76
N GLU A 87 24.33 0.04 -9.07
CA GLU A 87 24.21 1.49 -9.29
C GLU A 87 23.56 1.83 -10.66
N PRO A 88 23.96 1.21 -11.78
CA PRO A 88 23.37 1.52 -13.08
C PRO A 88 21.85 1.28 -13.16
N VAL A 89 21.33 0.27 -12.46
CA VAL A 89 19.88 0.01 -12.42
C VAL A 89 19.12 1.03 -11.58
N ARG A 90 19.72 1.55 -10.50
CA ARG A 90 19.08 2.58 -9.66
C ARG A 90 18.94 3.90 -10.40
N ASP A 91 19.97 4.32 -11.13
CA ASP A 91 19.91 5.52 -11.97
C ASP A 91 18.86 5.38 -13.09
N LEU A 92 18.76 4.20 -13.70
CA LEU A 92 17.71 3.90 -14.68
C LEU A 92 16.31 3.98 -14.05
N LEU A 93 16.11 3.41 -12.87
CA LEU A 93 14.84 3.49 -12.14
C LEU A 93 14.49 4.92 -11.73
N ASP A 94 15.48 5.74 -11.38
CA ASP A 94 15.28 7.17 -11.14
C ASP A 94 14.80 7.89 -12.41
N ALA A 95 15.41 7.58 -13.56
CA ALA A 95 15.00 8.12 -14.84
C ALA A 95 13.58 7.67 -15.24
N ILE A 96 13.23 6.39 -15.01
CA ILE A 96 11.88 5.85 -15.23
C ILE A 96 10.87 6.58 -14.33
N ALA A 97 11.18 6.72 -13.04
CA ALA A 97 10.34 7.42 -12.08
C ALA A 97 10.10 8.88 -12.50
N ALA A 98 11.13 9.57 -13.00
CA ALA A 98 11.01 10.93 -13.50
C ALA A 98 10.15 11.04 -14.77
N VAL A 99 10.28 10.09 -15.71
CA VAL A 99 9.43 10.01 -16.91
C VAL A 99 7.98 9.77 -16.53
N LEU A 100 7.73 8.78 -15.67
CA LEU A 100 6.38 8.43 -15.23
C LEU A 100 5.71 9.56 -14.44
N ALA A 101 6.46 10.23 -13.55
CA ALA A 101 5.95 11.39 -12.82
C ALA A 101 5.54 12.54 -13.75
N ARG A 102 6.35 12.86 -14.77
CA ARG A 102 6.00 13.88 -15.78
C ARG A 102 4.79 13.46 -16.62
N PHE A 103 4.72 12.19 -17.00
CA PHE A 103 3.57 11.65 -17.71
C PHE A 103 2.29 11.81 -16.88
N HIS A 104 2.30 11.40 -15.62
CA HIS A 104 1.15 11.58 -14.72
C HIS A 104 0.79 13.05 -14.46
N GLN A 105 1.75 13.98 -14.48
CA GLN A 105 1.45 15.41 -14.37
C GLN A 105 0.64 15.88 -15.58
N GLY A 106 1.06 15.52 -16.80
CA GLY A 106 0.39 15.90 -18.05
C GLY A 106 -0.77 15.01 -18.50
N ALA A 107 -1.02 13.89 -17.82
CA ALA A 107 -2.05 12.93 -18.20
C ALA A 107 -3.46 13.49 -18.14
N GLU A 108 -4.33 12.94 -18.99
CA GLU A 108 -5.74 13.33 -19.07
C GLU A 108 -6.46 13.06 -17.74
N ARG A 109 -7.39 13.97 -17.41
CA ARG A 109 -8.26 13.91 -16.25
C ARG A 109 -9.65 14.34 -16.66
N GLY A 110 -10.66 13.82 -15.99
CA GLY A 110 -12.04 14.22 -16.21
C GLY A 110 -13.01 13.38 -15.37
N PRO A 111 -14.31 13.71 -15.37
CA PRO A 111 -15.29 13.02 -14.53
C PRO A 111 -15.32 11.51 -14.73
N ALA A 112 -15.20 11.04 -15.98
CA ALA A 112 -15.15 9.61 -16.31
C ALA A 112 -13.88 8.92 -15.76
N ILE A 113 -12.74 9.61 -15.77
CA ILE A 113 -11.47 9.12 -15.22
C ILE A 113 -11.53 9.13 -13.70
N SER A 114 -12.00 10.22 -13.08
CA SER A 114 -12.11 10.34 -11.63
C SER A 114 -13.08 9.32 -11.02
N ALA A 115 -14.19 9.00 -11.70
CA ALA A 115 -15.14 7.99 -11.23
C ALA A 115 -14.50 6.62 -10.96
N GLU A 116 -13.41 6.31 -11.67
CA GLU A 116 -12.68 5.05 -11.52
C GLU A 116 -11.77 5.00 -10.27
N GLY A 117 -11.50 6.13 -9.63
CA GLY A 117 -10.78 6.21 -8.36
C GLY A 117 -11.68 6.30 -7.12
N GLU A 118 -13.00 6.30 -7.28
CA GLU A 118 -13.93 6.22 -6.16
C GLU A 118 -13.76 4.91 -5.39
N ALA A 119 -13.94 4.94 -4.07
CA ALA A 119 -13.79 3.76 -3.21
C ALA A 119 -14.65 2.58 -3.72
N GLY A 120 -15.87 2.85 -4.19
CA GLY A 120 -16.75 1.84 -4.77
C GLY A 120 -16.26 1.29 -6.12
N ALA A 121 -15.55 2.08 -6.94
CA ALA A 121 -14.95 1.60 -8.19
C ALA A 121 -13.71 0.74 -7.91
N VAL A 122 -12.85 1.17 -6.99
CA VAL A 122 -11.69 0.40 -6.53
C VAL A 122 -12.12 -0.95 -5.93
N ASP A 123 -13.16 -0.96 -5.10
CA ASP A 123 -13.74 -2.18 -4.53
C ASP A 123 -14.32 -3.12 -5.60
N ARG A 124 -15.02 -2.57 -6.61
CA ARG A 124 -15.50 -3.36 -7.76
C ARG A 124 -14.34 -4.05 -8.48
N ARG A 125 -13.26 -3.32 -8.79
CA ARG A 125 -12.08 -3.91 -9.48
C ARG A 125 -11.47 -5.07 -8.71
N TRP A 126 -11.35 -4.93 -7.39
CA TRP A 126 -10.88 -6.02 -6.55
C TRP A 126 -11.80 -7.24 -6.61
N ARG A 127 -13.11 -7.03 -6.47
CA ARG A 127 -14.10 -8.11 -6.54
C ARG A 127 -14.10 -8.81 -7.90
N ASP A 128 -14.03 -8.06 -8.99
CA ASP A 128 -14.03 -8.60 -10.35
C ASP A 128 -12.76 -9.44 -10.58
N ASN A 129 -11.60 -8.92 -10.17
CA ASN A 129 -10.33 -9.65 -10.27
C ASN A 129 -10.36 -10.95 -9.44
N LEU A 130 -10.88 -10.91 -8.21
CA LEU A 130 -10.99 -12.08 -7.34
C LEU A 130 -12.02 -13.10 -7.86
N ALA A 131 -13.13 -12.65 -8.44
CA ALA A 131 -14.14 -13.53 -9.03
C ALA A 131 -13.61 -14.30 -10.25
N GLU A 132 -12.70 -13.69 -11.02
CA GLU A 132 -11.98 -14.41 -12.08
C GLU A 132 -10.99 -15.43 -11.50
N LEU A 133 -10.26 -15.08 -10.43
CA LEU A 133 -9.34 -16.00 -9.74
C LEU A 133 -10.05 -17.20 -9.12
N ASP A 134 -11.30 -17.05 -8.66
CA ASP A 134 -12.11 -18.15 -8.11
C ASP A 134 -12.31 -19.29 -9.12
N ARG A 135 -12.32 -18.99 -10.43
CA ARG A 135 -12.39 -19.99 -11.50
C ARG A 135 -11.18 -20.94 -11.51
N TYR A 136 -10.11 -20.55 -10.82
CA TYR A 136 -8.84 -21.28 -10.70
C TYR A 136 -8.51 -21.69 -9.26
N ALA A 137 -9.51 -21.74 -8.37
CA ALA A 137 -9.33 -22.08 -6.95
C ALA A 137 -8.67 -23.46 -6.71
N GLY A 138 -8.72 -24.38 -7.69
CA GLY A 138 -8.00 -25.66 -7.62
C GLY A 138 -6.49 -25.57 -7.87
N THR A 139 -5.99 -24.44 -8.36
CA THR A 139 -4.57 -24.17 -8.65
C THR A 139 -3.93 -23.28 -7.59
N LEU A 140 -4.72 -22.38 -7.00
CA LEU A 140 -4.24 -21.38 -6.05
C LEU A 140 -4.46 -21.85 -4.61
N PRO A 141 -3.60 -21.46 -3.66
CA PRO A 141 -3.83 -21.70 -2.24
C PRO A 141 -5.15 -21.02 -1.78
N PRO A 142 -6.17 -21.77 -1.33
CA PRO A 142 -7.48 -21.21 -1.00
C PRO A 142 -7.44 -20.27 0.20
N GLU A 143 -6.54 -20.52 1.15
CA GLU A 143 -6.33 -19.66 2.32
C GLU A 143 -5.78 -18.30 1.91
N SER A 144 -4.81 -18.26 0.99
CA SER A 144 -4.25 -17.01 0.47
C SER A 144 -5.30 -16.19 -0.28
N LEU A 145 -6.13 -16.81 -1.13
CA LEU A 145 -7.19 -16.09 -1.84
C LEU A 145 -8.24 -15.52 -0.88
N SER A 146 -8.62 -16.30 0.14
CA SER A 146 -9.55 -15.86 1.20
C SER A 146 -8.95 -14.71 2.02
N ARG A 147 -7.65 -14.78 2.32
CA ARG A 147 -6.91 -13.74 3.04
C ARG A 147 -6.84 -12.44 2.25
N VAL A 148 -6.49 -12.50 0.96
CA VAL A 148 -6.48 -11.34 0.05
C VAL A 148 -7.87 -10.70 0.00
N ARG A 149 -8.92 -11.51 -0.19
CA ARG A 149 -10.30 -11.03 -0.24
C ARG A 149 -10.70 -10.28 1.02
N HIS A 150 -10.39 -10.85 2.19
CA HIS A 150 -10.70 -10.23 3.47
C HIS A 150 -9.97 -8.90 3.67
N LEU A 151 -8.65 -8.89 3.45
CA LEU A 151 -7.83 -7.70 3.70
C LEU A 151 -8.10 -6.57 2.69
N ALA A 152 -8.34 -6.91 1.41
CA ALA A 152 -8.71 -5.92 0.41
C ALA A 152 -10.06 -5.26 0.74
N ALA A 153 -11.06 -6.05 1.14
CA ALA A 153 -12.36 -5.54 1.55
C ALA A 153 -12.30 -4.71 2.86
N GLU A 154 -11.49 -5.13 3.84
CA GLU A 154 -11.23 -4.36 5.06
C GLU A 154 -10.62 -2.98 4.73
N PHE A 155 -9.66 -2.94 3.81
CA PHE A 155 -9.03 -1.69 3.38
C PHE A 155 -10.03 -0.78 2.65
N THR A 156 -10.75 -1.27 1.63
CA THR A 156 -11.68 -0.44 0.85
C THR A 156 -12.82 0.11 1.70
N ALA A 157 -13.33 -0.66 2.66
CA ALA A 157 -14.40 -0.24 3.55
C ALA A 157 -13.97 0.89 4.51
N GLY A 158 -12.72 0.89 4.98
CA GLY A 158 -12.22 1.87 5.95
C GLY A 158 -11.60 3.15 5.37
N ARG A 159 -11.17 3.13 4.10
CA ARG A 159 -10.35 4.21 3.50
C ARG A 159 -11.11 5.15 2.57
N GLY A 160 -12.42 5.33 2.79
CA GLY A 160 -13.20 6.36 2.10
C GLY A 160 -12.56 7.75 2.11
N PRO A 161 -12.09 8.28 3.26
CA PRO A 161 -11.40 9.56 3.32
C PRO A 161 -10.14 9.64 2.46
N LEU A 162 -9.32 8.58 2.46
CA LEU A 162 -8.12 8.49 1.60
C LEU A 162 -8.48 8.61 0.12
N PHE A 163 -9.40 7.77 -0.38
CA PHE A 163 -9.80 7.82 -1.79
C PHE A 163 -10.46 9.16 -2.15
N GLY A 164 -11.28 9.72 -1.26
CA GLY A 164 -11.87 11.05 -1.44
C GLY A 164 -10.82 12.15 -1.57
N ARG A 165 -9.77 12.12 -0.75
CA ARG A 165 -8.64 13.06 -0.86
C ARG A 165 -7.89 12.91 -2.18
N ARG A 166 -7.66 11.67 -2.62
CA ARG A 166 -6.98 11.39 -3.90
C ARG A 166 -7.75 11.93 -5.10
N LEU A 167 -9.08 11.83 -5.06
CA LEU A 167 -9.96 12.45 -6.05
C LEU A 167 -9.86 13.98 -6.01
N ALA A 168 -9.95 14.58 -4.83
CA ALA A 168 -9.87 16.03 -4.65
C ALA A 168 -8.53 16.62 -5.11
N GLU A 169 -7.44 15.86 -4.96
CA GLU A 169 -6.10 16.23 -5.41
C GLU A 169 -5.85 15.93 -6.91
N GLY A 170 -6.85 15.41 -7.64
CA GLY A 170 -6.77 15.15 -9.07
C GLY A 170 -5.76 14.03 -9.43
N LEU A 171 -5.70 13.00 -8.59
CA LEU A 171 -4.66 11.97 -8.68
C LEU A 171 -5.08 10.71 -9.44
N ILE A 172 -6.29 10.73 -10.00
CA ILE A 172 -6.78 9.70 -10.92
C ILE A 172 -6.57 10.20 -12.34
N VAL A 173 -5.84 9.44 -13.14
CA VAL A 173 -5.34 9.85 -14.46
C VAL A 173 -5.55 8.75 -15.47
N ASP A 174 -5.54 9.11 -16.75
CA ASP A 174 -5.32 8.14 -17.81
C ASP A 174 -3.84 7.70 -17.85
N GLY A 175 -3.53 6.63 -17.12
CA GLY A 175 -2.17 6.14 -16.86
C GLY A 175 -1.59 5.25 -17.97
N HIS A 176 -0.63 4.39 -17.58
CA HIS A 176 -0.05 3.35 -18.41
C HIS A 176 -0.89 2.07 -18.38
N GLY A 177 -1.27 1.62 -17.17
CA GLY A 177 -2.18 0.50 -16.93
C GLY A 177 -1.53 -0.88 -16.86
N ASP A 178 -0.35 -1.09 -17.46
CA ASP A 178 0.38 -2.38 -17.49
C ASP A 178 1.93 -2.21 -17.46
N LEU A 179 2.46 -1.51 -16.46
CA LEU A 179 3.88 -1.12 -16.43
C LEU A 179 4.79 -2.26 -15.93
N LEU A 180 5.14 -3.19 -16.82
CA LEU A 180 6.03 -4.33 -16.54
C LEU A 180 7.50 -4.03 -16.87
N ALA A 181 8.43 -4.60 -16.10
CA ALA A 181 9.86 -4.48 -16.38
C ALA A 181 10.26 -5.16 -17.70
N ASP A 182 9.43 -6.08 -18.21
CA ASP A 182 9.64 -6.72 -19.50
C ASP A 182 9.40 -5.78 -20.70
N ASP A 183 8.64 -4.70 -20.50
CA ASP A 183 8.24 -3.76 -21.55
C ASP A 183 8.95 -2.39 -21.41
N ILE A 184 9.97 -2.33 -20.56
CA ILE A 184 10.81 -1.15 -20.37
C ILE A 184 12.24 -1.42 -20.84
N PHE A 185 12.78 -0.52 -21.68
CA PHE A 185 14.12 -0.67 -22.26
C PHE A 185 14.99 0.56 -21.98
N SER A 186 16.29 0.35 -21.74
CA SER A 186 17.30 1.40 -21.62
C SER A 186 17.94 1.68 -22.98
N VAL A 187 17.73 2.87 -23.52
CA VAL A 187 18.15 3.25 -24.87
C VAL A 187 19.00 4.52 -24.79
N GLY A 188 20.32 4.37 -24.92
CA GLY A 188 21.24 5.51 -24.79
C GLY A 188 21.10 6.23 -23.44
N GLY A 189 20.84 5.49 -22.36
CA GLY A 189 20.65 6.03 -21.01
C GLY A 189 19.26 6.63 -20.74
N LYS A 190 18.31 6.52 -21.68
CA LYS A 190 16.92 6.96 -21.51
C LYS A 190 15.97 5.77 -21.50
N PRO A 191 14.96 5.75 -20.63
CA PRO A 191 13.98 4.67 -20.63
C PRO A 191 12.96 4.84 -21.76
N ALA A 192 12.63 3.73 -22.42
CA ALA A 192 11.49 3.59 -23.31
C ALA A 192 10.47 2.66 -22.64
N LEU A 193 9.32 3.22 -22.25
CA LEU A 193 8.21 2.50 -21.62
C LEU A 193 7.20 2.13 -22.72
N LEU A 194 6.98 0.83 -22.92
CA LEU A 194 6.12 0.30 -23.98
C LEU A 194 4.93 -0.47 -23.37
N ASP A 195 4.01 -0.89 -24.24
CA ASP A 195 2.85 -1.74 -23.93
C ASP A 195 1.83 -1.10 -22.96
N CYS A 196 1.59 0.19 -23.14
CA CYS A 196 0.48 0.89 -22.50
C CYS A 196 -0.86 0.23 -22.87
N LEU A 197 -1.67 -0.06 -21.85
CA LEU A 197 -2.91 -0.83 -21.97
C LEU A 197 -3.91 -0.14 -22.91
N GLU A 198 -4.23 -0.75 -24.05
CA GLU A 198 -4.96 -0.10 -25.14
C GLU A 198 -6.43 -0.52 -25.29
N PHE A 199 -6.83 -1.63 -24.68
CA PHE A 199 -8.11 -2.27 -24.98
C PHE A 199 -9.27 -1.85 -24.09
N ASP A 200 -9.02 -1.40 -22.87
CA ASP A 200 -10.05 -0.92 -21.95
C ASP A 200 -9.53 0.30 -21.17
N ASP A 201 -10.10 1.47 -21.48
CA ASP A 201 -9.68 2.71 -20.83
C ASP A 201 -9.91 2.68 -19.32
N LYS A 202 -10.96 2.00 -18.85
CA LYS A 202 -11.24 1.96 -17.40
C LYS A 202 -10.09 1.29 -16.67
N LEU A 203 -9.50 0.23 -17.22
CA LEU A 203 -8.33 -0.41 -16.62
C LEU A 203 -7.08 0.49 -16.62
N ARG A 204 -7.03 1.49 -17.49
CA ARG A 204 -5.96 2.49 -17.58
C ARG A 204 -6.25 3.76 -16.77
N TYR A 205 -7.52 4.03 -16.46
CA TYR A 205 -7.94 5.10 -15.55
C TYR A 205 -7.64 4.66 -14.12
N VAL A 206 -6.55 5.16 -13.57
CA VAL A 206 -5.97 4.65 -12.34
C VAL A 206 -5.47 5.78 -11.48
N ASP A 207 -5.32 5.48 -10.19
CA ASP A 207 -4.53 6.31 -9.33
C ASP A 207 -3.07 6.35 -9.79
N CYS A 208 -2.41 7.50 -9.78
CA CYS A 208 -1.00 7.56 -10.20
C CYS A 208 -0.06 6.65 -9.36
N VAL A 209 -0.42 6.33 -8.11
CA VAL A 209 0.32 5.37 -7.27
C VAL A 209 0.04 3.94 -7.72
N ASP A 210 -1.18 3.64 -8.16
CA ASP A 210 -1.53 2.31 -8.71
C ASP A 210 -0.72 2.00 -9.97
N ASP A 211 -0.57 2.99 -10.85
CA ASP A 211 0.22 2.83 -12.08
C ASP A 211 1.71 2.55 -11.78
N ALA A 212 2.29 3.29 -10.84
CA ALA A 212 3.67 3.09 -10.39
C ALA A 212 3.83 1.76 -9.60
N ALA A 213 2.83 1.36 -8.81
CA ALA A 213 2.86 0.13 -8.04
C ALA A 213 2.99 -1.11 -8.93
N PHE A 214 2.58 -1.04 -10.20
CA PHE A 214 2.75 -2.14 -11.14
C PHE A 214 4.22 -2.50 -11.33
N LEU A 215 5.07 -1.52 -11.65
CA LEU A 215 6.50 -1.79 -11.84
C LEU A 215 7.17 -2.22 -10.53
N ALA A 216 6.78 -1.62 -9.40
CA ALA A 216 7.31 -2.00 -8.09
C ALA A 216 7.01 -3.47 -7.76
N MET A 217 5.77 -3.90 -8.03
CA MET A 217 5.33 -5.28 -7.89
C MET A 217 6.10 -6.23 -8.80
N ASP A 218 6.30 -5.86 -10.07
CA ASP A 218 7.01 -6.70 -11.04
C ASP A 218 8.50 -6.85 -10.69
N LEU A 219 9.16 -5.77 -10.24
CA LEU A 219 10.54 -5.83 -9.72
C LEU A 219 10.65 -6.75 -8.50
N GLU A 220 9.66 -6.73 -7.60
CA GLU A 220 9.59 -7.65 -6.47
C GLU A 220 9.39 -9.11 -6.94
N PHE A 221 8.54 -9.34 -7.94
CA PHE A 221 8.37 -10.66 -8.54
C PHE A 221 9.66 -11.18 -9.19
N LEU A 222 10.50 -10.30 -9.73
CA LEU A 222 11.85 -10.60 -10.22
C LEU A 222 12.89 -10.81 -9.09
N GLY A 223 12.47 -10.78 -7.82
CA GLY A 223 13.33 -10.97 -6.65
C GLY A 223 14.07 -9.71 -6.21
N ARG A 224 13.66 -8.53 -6.71
CA ARG A 224 14.30 -7.23 -6.47
C ARG A 224 13.36 -6.25 -5.77
N LYS A 225 12.81 -6.68 -4.62
CA LYS A 225 11.98 -5.84 -3.73
C LYS A 225 12.66 -4.54 -3.34
N ASP A 226 13.99 -4.57 -3.16
CA ASP A 226 14.83 -3.40 -2.88
C ASP A 226 14.76 -2.35 -4.00
N LEU A 227 14.69 -2.78 -5.26
CA LEU A 227 14.56 -1.90 -6.41
C LEU A 227 13.14 -1.35 -6.57
N GLY A 228 12.12 -2.17 -6.27
CA GLY A 228 10.73 -1.73 -6.27
C GLY A 228 10.49 -0.62 -5.23
N GLN A 229 11.04 -0.77 -4.02
CA GLN A 229 10.99 0.26 -2.98
C GLN A 229 11.71 1.54 -3.42
N HIS A 230 12.94 1.41 -3.92
CA HIS A 230 13.71 2.54 -4.43
C HIS A 230 12.95 3.29 -5.53
N PHE A 231 12.37 2.58 -6.50
CA PHE A 231 11.59 3.17 -7.57
C PHE A 231 10.41 4.00 -7.05
N LEU A 232 9.64 3.48 -6.09
CA LEU A 232 8.51 4.22 -5.50
C LEU A 232 8.96 5.46 -4.72
N GLU A 233 10.07 5.39 -3.99
CA GLU A 233 10.66 6.54 -3.30
C GLU A 233 11.06 7.65 -4.29
N ARG A 234 11.74 7.28 -5.38
CA ARG A 234 12.12 8.22 -6.44
C ARG A 234 10.89 8.79 -7.14
N TYR A 235 9.88 7.98 -7.41
CA TYR A 235 8.63 8.43 -8.01
C TYR A 235 7.88 9.43 -7.09
N ALA A 236 7.79 9.15 -5.79
CA ALA A 236 7.21 10.07 -4.81
C ALA A 236 7.96 11.41 -4.77
N ALA A 237 9.30 11.37 -4.81
CA ALA A 237 10.14 12.56 -4.86
C ALA A 237 9.92 13.40 -6.14
N HIS A 238 9.91 12.78 -7.32
CA HIS A 238 9.70 13.49 -8.60
C HIS A 238 8.28 14.00 -8.79
N SER A 239 7.30 13.26 -8.31
CA SER A 239 5.90 13.68 -8.40
C SER A 239 5.54 14.77 -7.38
N ALA A 240 6.42 15.03 -6.40
CA ALA A 240 6.20 15.93 -5.26
C ALA A 240 4.88 15.63 -4.52
N ARG A 241 4.51 14.34 -4.46
CA ARG A 241 3.27 13.86 -3.86
C ARG A 241 3.57 12.86 -2.78
N ALA A 242 2.90 13.01 -1.64
CA ALA A 242 2.94 12.01 -0.60
C ALA A 242 2.29 10.71 -1.11
N VAL A 243 2.96 9.59 -0.87
CA VAL A 243 2.43 8.25 -1.12
C VAL A 243 2.19 7.61 0.24
N PRO A 244 0.93 7.52 0.71
CA PRO A 244 0.64 6.81 1.95
C PRO A 244 1.14 5.36 1.84
N PRO A 245 2.00 4.88 2.76
CA PRO A 245 2.62 3.56 2.62
C PRO A 245 1.59 2.43 2.48
N ALA A 246 0.52 2.49 3.26
CA ALA A 246 -0.57 1.53 3.21
C ALA A 246 -1.26 1.46 1.83
N LEU A 247 -1.36 2.61 1.15
CA LEU A 247 -1.92 2.69 -0.21
C LEU A 247 -0.99 2.06 -1.26
N ALA A 248 0.32 2.32 -1.16
CA ALA A 248 1.30 1.69 -2.03
C ALA A 248 1.28 0.16 -1.90
N HIS A 249 1.26 -0.34 -0.66
CA HIS A 249 1.09 -1.76 -0.39
C HIS A 249 -0.21 -2.32 -0.96
N PHE A 250 -1.33 -1.62 -0.76
CA PHE A 250 -2.63 -2.03 -1.31
C PHE A 250 -2.61 -2.14 -2.84
N TYR A 251 -2.01 -1.17 -3.55
CA TYR A 251 -1.93 -1.24 -5.00
C TYR A 251 -0.91 -2.26 -5.52
N ILE A 252 0.24 -2.45 -4.86
CA ILE A 252 1.16 -3.56 -5.19
C ILE A 252 0.42 -4.89 -5.10
N ALA A 253 -0.36 -5.10 -4.04
CA ALA A 253 -1.14 -6.30 -3.89
C ALA A 253 -2.21 -6.48 -4.96
N TYR A 254 -2.88 -5.39 -5.35
CA TYR A 254 -3.85 -5.41 -6.46
C TYR A 254 -3.18 -5.87 -7.76
N ARG A 255 -2.04 -5.26 -8.11
CA ARG A 255 -1.28 -5.60 -9.33
C ARG A 255 -0.74 -7.03 -9.30
N ALA A 256 -0.28 -7.50 -8.14
CA ALA A 256 0.10 -8.89 -7.95
C ALA A 256 -1.09 -9.83 -8.17
N GLY A 257 -2.28 -9.49 -7.66
CA GLY A 257 -3.52 -10.23 -7.92
C GLY A 257 -3.90 -10.25 -9.40
N VAL A 258 -3.73 -9.15 -10.13
CA VAL A 258 -3.95 -9.08 -11.59
C VAL A 258 -2.97 -10.01 -12.32
N ARG A 259 -1.69 -10.03 -11.93
CA ARG A 259 -0.70 -10.92 -12.54
C ARG A 259 -0.92 -12.39 -12.23
N ALA A 260 -1.32 -12.72 -11.00
CA ALA A 260 -1.74 -14.07 -10.64
C ALA A 260 -2.85 -14.57 -11.57
N LYS A 261 -3.80 -13.70 -11.90
CA LYS A 261 -4.89 -14.00 -12.84
C LYS A 261 -4.38 -14.26 -14.26
N VAL A 262 -3.49 -13.40 -14.76
CA VAL A 262 -2.86 -13.57 -16.07
C VAL A 262 -2.11 -14.90 -16.14
N ASP A 263 -1.40 -15.28 -15.09
CA ASP A 263 -0.69 -16.56 -15.02
C ASP A 263 -1.63 -17.77 -14.97
N CYS A 264 -2.78 -17.68 -14.28
CA CYS A 264 -3.84 -18.68 -14.35
C CYS A 264 -4.42 -18.84 -15.77
N VAL A 265 -4.62 -17.73 -16.49
CA VAL A 265 -5.05 -17.79 -17.90
C VAL A 265 -3.98 -18.49 -18.75
N ARG A 266 -2.70 -18.15 -18.58
CA ARG A 266 -1.59 -18.81 -19.28
C ARG A 266 -1.51 -20.30 -18.98
N LEU A 267 -1.78 -20.70 -17.75
CA LEU A 267 -1.87 -22.11 -17.35
C LEU A 267 -2.97 -22.83 -18.15
N SER A 268 -4.17 -22.24 -18.24
CA SER A 268 -5.27 -22.81 -19.03
C SER A 268 -4.97 -22.92 -20.53
N GLN A 269 -4.03 -22.11 -21.02
CA GLN A 269 -3.50 -22.16 -22.39
C GLN A 269 -2.33 -23.15 -22.56
N GLY A 270 -2.09 -24.04 -21.59
CA GLY A 270 -1.10 -25.13 -21.69
C GLY A 270 0.32 -24.73 -21.28
N LYS A 271 0.51 -23.68 -20.47
CA LYS A 271 1.81 -23.30 -19.90
C LYS A 271 1.92 -23.73 -18.43
N PRO A 272 2.37 -24.96 -18.12
CA PRO A 272 2.34 -25.51 -16.75
C PRO A 272 3.19 -24.72 -15.74
N GLN A 273 4.28 -24.09 -16.20
CA GLN A 273 5.16 -23.26 -15.36
C GLN A 273 4.41 -22.08 -14.71
N ALA A 274 3.34 -21.58 -15.34
CA ALA A 274 2.58 -20.44 -14.86
C ALA A 274 1.83 -20.71 -13.53
N ALA A 275 1.62 -21.96 -13.14
CA ALA A 275 1.03 -22.28 -11.84
C ALA A 275 1.89 -21.78 -10.66
N GLY A 276 3.22 -21.95 -10.76
CA GLY A 276 4.16 -21.48 -9.74
C GLY A 276 4.21 -19.96 -9.67
N ASP A 277 4.19 -19.30 -10.83
CA ASP A 277 4.18 -17.83 -10.91
C ASP A 277 2.88 -17.25 -10.34
N ALA A 278 1.73 -17.87 -10.61
CA ALA A 278 0.46 -17.44 -10.04
C ALA A 278 0.44 -17.51 -8.51
N ALA A 279 0.99 -18.58 -7.92
CA ALA A 279 1.11 -18.73 -6.47
C ALA A 279 2.08 -17.71 -5.86
N ARG A 280 3.20 -17.40 -6.53
CA ARG A 280 4.17 -16.39 -6.10
C ARG A 280 3.58 -14.98 -6.13
N HIS A 281 2.87 -14.62 -7.19
CA HIS A 281 2.14 -13.36 -7.25
C HIS A 281 1.09 -13.26 -6.14
N LEU A 282 0.34 -14.33 -5.87
CA LEU A 282 -0.63 -14.33 -4.77
C LEU A 282 0.05 -14.17 -3.40
N ALA A 283 1.24 -14.73 -3.20
CA ALA A 283 2.03 -14.53 -1.98
C ALA A 283 2.46 -13.06 -1.80
N ILE A 284 2.91 -12.39 -2.86
CA ILE A 284 3.20 -10.94 -2.84
C ILE A 284 1.95 -10.15 -2.44
N ALA A 285 0.78 -10.52 -2.97
CA ALA A 285 -0.48 -9.86 -2.63
C ALA A 285 -0.83 -9.99 -1.15
N VAL A 286 -0.68 -11.19 -0.57
CA VAL A 286 -0.91 -11.42 0.87
C VAL A 286 0.07 -10.60 1.70
N GLU A 287 1.37 -10.69 1.42
CA GLU A 287 2.40 -10.00 2.20
C GLU A 287 2.17 -8.48 2.21
N HIS A 288 1.86 -7.89 1.06
CA HIS A 288 1.61 -6.46 0.95
C HIS A 288 0.31 -6.05 1.65
N LEU A 289 -0.77 -6.81 1.53
CA LEU A 289 -2.01 -6.51 2.26
C LEU A 289 -1.83 -6.61 3.78
N GLU A 290 -1.02 -7.54 4.27
CA GLU A 290 -0.73 -7.69 5.70
C GLU A 290 0.19 -6.58 6.24
N THR A 291 1.19 -6.19 5.44
CA THR A 291 2.11 -5.09 5.75
C THR A 291 1.39 -3.75 5.73
N GLY A 292 0.56 -3.51 4.70
CA GLY A 292 -0.26 -2.30 4.54
C GLY A 292 -1.52 -2.26 5.40
N ARG A 293 -1.79 -3.29 6.22
CA ARG A 293 -2.97 -3.35 7.07
C ARG A 293 -2.94 -2.24 8.12
N VAL A 294 -3.97 -1.40 8.12
CA VAL A 294 -4.10 -0.24 9.02
C VAL A 294 -4.49 -0.70 10.42
N ARG A 295 -3.75 -0.27 11.43
CA ARG A 295 -3.92 -0.75 12.82
C ARG A 295 -4.17 0.40 13.79
N LEU A 296 -5.02 0.15 14.78
CA LEU A 296 -5.16 0.96 15.99
C LEU A 296 -4.60 0.17 17.17
N ALA A 297 -3.44 0.59 17.67
CA ALA A 297 -2.79 -0.03 18.81
C ALA A 297 -3.07 0.74 20.11
N LEU A 298 -3.44 0.03 21.16
CA LEU A 298 -3.53 0.54 22.52
C LEU A 298 -2.30 0.06 23.29
N VAL A 299 -1.42 0.98 23.66
CA VAL A 299 -0.25 0.67 24.50
C VAL A 299 -0.55 1.18 25.90
N GLY A 300 -0.71 0.26 26.85
CA GLY A 300 -1.02 0.62 28.24
C GLY A 300 -0.34 -0.21 29.31
N GLY A 301 -0.70 0.08 30.56
CA GLY A 301 0.02 -0.38 31.75
C GLY A 301 0.25 0.73 32.79
N ASN A 302 0.67 0.33 33.98
CA ASN A 302 0.86 1.25 35.11
C ASN A 302 1.97 2.28 34.82
N PRO A 303 1.93 3.48 35.42
CA PRO A 303 3.05 4.44 35.34
C PRO A 303 4.39 3.76 35.67
N GLY A 304 5.45 4.15 34.97
CA GLY A 304 6.79 3.55 35.14
C GLY A 304 7.02 2.21 34.41
N THR A 305 5.99 1.56 33.84
CA THR A 305 6.16 0.27 33.12
C THR A 305 6.70 0.38 31.69
N GLY A 306 7.18 1.54 31.24
CA GLY A 306 7.83 1.67 29.92
C GLY A 306 6.91 1.79 28.70
N LYS A 307 5.61 2.03 28.87
CA LYS A 307 4.63 2.23 27.78
C LYS A 307 5.11 3.16 26.66
N SER A 308 5.50 4.38 27.01
CA SER A 308 5.90 5.38 26.01
C SER A 308 7.17 4.97 25.26
N THR A 309 8.06 4.21 25.91
CA THR A 309 9.24 3.61 25.25
C THR A 309 8.81 2.56 24.23
N VAL A 310 7.89 1.66 24.60
CA VAL A 310 7.34 0.64 23.69
C VAL A 310 6.57 1.29 22.54
N ALA A 311 5.74 2.30 22.81
CA ALA A 311 4.97 3.01 21.79
C ALA A 311 5.87 3.70 20.76
N ARG A 312 6.94 4.38 21.21
CA ARG A 312 7.91 5.04 20.31
C ARG A 312 8.72 4.03 19.51
N ALA A 313 9.25 2.99 20.14
CA ALA A 313 10.01 1.96 19.44
C ALA A 313 9.15 1.22 18.40
N LEU A 314 7.88 0.96 18.72
CA LEU A 314 6.94 0.37 17.76
C LEU A 314 6.64 1.34 16.61
N ALA A 315 6.46 2.63 16.89
CA ALA A 315 6.24 3.65 15.87
C ALA A 315 7.42 3.78 14.90
N GLU A 316 8.65 3.79 15.41
CA GLU A 316 9.87 3.84 14.59
C GLU A 316 9.97 2.66 13.61
N GLN A 317 9.54 1.47 14.02
CA GLN A 317 9.62 0.27 13.19
C GLN A 317 8.44 0.10 12.22
N THR A 318 7.30 0.72 12.51
CA THR A 318 6.05 0.53 11.75
C THR A 318 5.62 1.76 10.97
N GLY A 319 6.22 2.92 11.26
CA GLY A 319 5.79 4.22 10.75
C GLY A 319 4.47 4.72 11.35
N ALA A 320 3.90 4.05 12.37
CA ALA A 320 2.62 4.44 12.97
C ALA A 320 2.71 5.76 13.75
N GLN A 321 1.63 6.54 13.75
CA GLN A 321 1.56 7.80 14.49
C GLN A 321 1.26 7.55 15.97
N VAL A 322 2.09 8.07 16.87
CA VAL A 322 1.83 8.03 18.31
C VAL A 322 0.96 9.20 18.73
N ILE A 323 -0.08 8.93 19.50
CA ILE A 323 -0.91 9.91 20.20
C ILE A 323 -0.84 9.57 21.69
N SER A 324 -0.12 10.38 22.46
CA SER A 324 0.02 10.19 23.90
C SER A 324 -1.06 10.93 24.67
N THR A 325 -1.74 10.23 25.58
CA THR A 325 -2.73 10.84 26.49
C THR A 325 -2.11 11.87 27.43
N ASP A 326 -0.80 11.77 27.74
CA ASP A 326 -0.10 12.78 28.53
C ASP A 326 0.14 14.07 27.71
N ASP A 327 0.44 13.93 26.41
CA ASP A 327 0.58 15.07 25.50
C ASP A 327 -0.76 15.75 25.22
N VAL A 328 -1.80 14.97 24.95
CA VAL A 328 -3.17 15.48 24.78
C VAL A 328 -3.65 16.19 26.05
N ARG A 329 -3.37 15.65 27.25
CA ARG A 329 -3.75 16.28 28.53
C ARG A 329 -3.09 17.63 28.70
N ARG A 330 -1.79 17.74 28.42
CA ARG A 330 -1.07 19.02 28.48
C ARG A 330 -1.68 20.04 27.52
N GLU A 331 -1.89 19.68 26.26
CA GLU A 331 -2.47 20.60 25.26
C GLU A 331 -3.89 21.07 25.64
N LEU A 332 -4.72 20.19 26.19
CA LEU A 332 -6.05 20.55 26.66
C LEU A 332 -6.01 21.46 27.89
N ARG A 333 -5.01 21.30 28.76
CA ARG A 333 -4.81 22.19 29.90
C ARG A 333 -4.31 23.56 29.45
N ASP A 334 -3.32 23.59 28.55
CA ASP A 334 -2.72 24.83 28.04
C ASP A 334 -3.74 25.67 27.25
N SER A 335 -4.72 25.02 26.61
CA SER A 335 -5.86 25.68 25.96
C SER A 335 -7.02 26.03 26.90
N GLY A 336 -6.95 25.65 28.18
CA GLY A 336 -8.00 25.88 29.18
C GLY A 336 -9.23 24.98 29.03
N ALA A 337 -9.20 23.96 28.16
CA ALA A 337 -10.30 23.02 27.94
C ALA A 337 -10.48 22.06 29.14
N ILE A 338 -9.43 21.82 29.91
CA ILE A 338 -9.48 21.15 31.21
C ILE A 338 -8.75 21.99 32.26
N SER A 339 -9.22 21.94 33.51
CA SER A 339 -8.65 22.68 34.64
C SER A 339 -8.45 21.77 35.85
N GLY A 340 -7.47 22.11 36.70
CA GLY A 340 -7.22 21.43 37.97
C GLY A 340 -5.73 21.39 38.30
N ASP A 341 -5.41 21.23 39.58
CA ASP A 341 -4.03 21.08 40.04
C ASP A 341 -3.45 19.72 39.65
N ALA A 342 -2.15 19.70 39.37
CA ALA A 342 -1.41 18.45 39.17
C ALA A 342 -1.15 17.77 40.53
N GLY A 343 -1.09 16.45 40.55
CA GLY A 343 -0.53 15.71 41.69
C GLY A 343 -1.50 14.87 42.54
N VAL A 344 -2.80 14.82 42.22
CA VAL A 344 -3.76 13.98 42.98
C VAL A 344 -4.55 13.06 42.04
N LEU A 345 -4.54 11.75 42.33
CA LEU A 345 -5.31 10.74 41.59
C LEU A 345 -6.81 10.91 41.86
N ASN A 346 -7.65 10.90 40.82
CA ASN A 346 -9.11 11.11 40.87
C ASN A 346 -9.57 12.54 41.22
N GLU A 347 -8.63 13.49 41.32
CA GLU A 347 -8.91 14.91 41.53
C GLU A 347 -8.12 15.75 40.51
N GLY A 348 -8.42 17.05 40.42
CA GLY A 348 -7.75 17.97 39.51
C GLY A 348 -7.68 17.45 38.06
N LEU A 349 -6.46 17.36 37.51
CA LEU A 349 -6.23 16.90 36.13
C LEU A 349 -6.59 15.43 35.87
N TYR A 350 -6.70 14.61 36.92
CA TYR A 350 -7.04 13.19 36.82
C TYR A 350 -8.47 12.90 37.32
N HIS A 351 -9.30 13.93 37.50
CA HIS A 351 -10.73 13.76 37.74
C HIS A 351 -11.37 12.95 36.59
N PRO A 352 -12.32 12.02 36.86
CA PRO A 352 -12.90 11.14 35.85
C PRO A 352 -13.43 11.84 34.59
N GLY A 353 -14.01 13.04 34.76
CA GLY A 353 -14.43 13.88 33.64
C GLY A 353 -13.27 14.33 32.74
N ASN A 354 -12.19 14.85 33.33
CA ASN A 354 -10.99 15.27 32.59
C ASN A 354 -10.31 14.08 31.90
N VAL A 355 -10.28 12.91 32.55
CA VAL A 355 -9.77 11.66 31.94
C VAL A 355 -10.61 11.28 30.72
N ALA A 356 -11.94 11.30 30.83
CA ALA A 356 -12.82 11.01 29.70
C ALA A 356 -12.56 11.96 28.52
N THR A 357 -12.48 13.28 28.77
CA THR A 357 -12.21 14.30 27.74
C THR A 357 -10.88 14.08 27.03
N VAL A 358 -9.81 13.75 27.77
CA VAL A 358 -8.48 13.47 27.18
C VAL A 358 -8.52 12.27 26.24
N TYR A 359 -9.18 11.18 26.65
CA TYR A 359 -9.27 9.98 25.82
C TYR A 359 -10.21 10.18 24.62
N GLU A 360 -11.31 10.92 24.78
CA GLU A 360 -12.17 11.32 23.67
C GLU A 360 -11.38 12.12 22.62
N ALA A 361 -10.64 13.15 23.05
CA ALA A 361 -9.80 13.95 22.16
C ALA A 361 -8.72 13.11 21.46
N ALA A 362 -8.11 12.13 22.16
CA ALA A 362 -7.14 11.22 21.54
C ALA A 362 -7.78 10.35 20.45
N LEU A 363 -9.00 9.83 20.68
CA LEU A 363 -9.75 9.04 19.70
C LEU A 363 -10.21 9.90 18.51
N GLU A 364 -10.64 11.13 18.74
CA GLU A 364 -11.00 12.09 17.69
C GLU A 364 -9.81 12.41 16.77
N ARG A 365 -8.60 12.54 17.33
CA ARG A 365 -7.36 12.74 16.56
C ARG A 365 -6.93 11.50 15.79
N ALA A 366 -7.21 10.30 16.31
CA ALA A 366 -6.86 9.04 15.66
C ALA A 366 -7.75 8.74 14.43
N ARG A 367 -9.04 9.09 14.50
CA ARG A 367 -10.02 8.79 13.45
C ARG A 367 -9.61 9.24 12.03
N PRO A 368 -9.24 10.51 11.77
CA PRO A 368 -8.88 10.93 10.42
C PRO A 368 -7.62 10.21 9.92
N GLN A 369 -6.63 9.97 10.80
CA GLN A 369 -5.40 9.28 10.42
C GLN A 369 -5.67 7.84 9.97
N LEU A 370 -6.48 7.10 10.74
CA LEU A 370 -6.92 5.75 10.35
C LEU A 370 -7.69 5.79 9.01
N GLY A 371 -8.59 6.75 8.84
CA GLY A 371 -9.34 6.95 7.59
C GLY A 371 -8.45 7.26 6.37
N GLU A 372 -7.32 7.92 6.59
CA GLU A 372 -6.30 8.20 5.57
C GLU A 372 -5.29 7.05 5.36
N GLY A 373 -5.46 5.92 6.08
CA GLY A 373 -4.60 4.74 5.95
C GLY A 373 -3.34 4.75 6.81
N GLN A 374 -3.24 5.69 7.76
CA GLN A 374 -2.15 5.76 8.71
C GLN A 374 -2.49 4.97 9.97
N SER A 375 -1.62 4.03 10.34
CA SER A 375 -1.80 3.30 11.60
C SER A 375 -1.50 4.19 12.79
N VAL A 376 -2.21 4.00 13.90
CA VAL A 376 -2.14 4.86 15.09
C VAL A 376 -1.83 4.03 16.34
N ILE A 377 -0.95 4.54 17.18
CA ILE A 377 -0.65 4.02 18.51
C ILE A 377 -1.15 5.02 19.55
N LEU A 378 -2.10 4.61 20.38
CA LEU A 378 -2.58 5.39 21.51
C LEU A 378 -1.86 4.97 22.80
N ASP A 379 -0.99 5.86 23.29
CA ASP A 379 -0.22 5.66 24.53
C ASP A 379 -0.99 6.23 25.74
N GLY A 380 -1.46 5.33 26.61
CA GLY A 380 -2.23 5.70 27.79
C GLY A 380 -2.33 4.58 28.81
N THR A 381 -2.84 4.85 30.01
CA THR A 381 -2.93 3.79 31.04
C THR A 381 -3.98 2.72 30.73
N TRP A 382 -5.02 3.04 29.95
CA TRP A 382 -6.09 2.12 29.51
C TRP A 382 -6.78 1.31 30.62
N ARG A 383 -6.97 1.90 31.81
CA ARG A 383 -7.58 1.22 32.98
C ARG A 383 -9.08 0.99 32.83
N ASP A 384 -9.80 1.96 32.28
CA ASP A 384 -11.25 1.92 32.14
C ASP A 384 -11.67 0.99 30.97
N PRO A 385 -12.41 -0.10 31.24
CA PRO A 385 -12.94 -0.97 30.20
C PRO A 385 -13.85 -0.26 29.20
N GLN A 386 -14.58 0.79 29.63
CA GLN A 386 -15.44 1.57 28.75
C GLN A 386 -14.62 2.32 27.71
N LEU A 387 -13.51 2.97 28.11
CA LEU A 387 -12.60 3.64 27.19
C LEU A 387 -11.96 2.66 26.20
N ARG A 388 -11.55 1.47 26.65
CA ARG A 388 -11.07 0.40 25.75
C ARG A 388 -12.14 -0.01 24.75
N ALA A 389 -13.39 -0.15 25.19
CA ALA A 389 -14.50 -0.45 24.30
C ALA A 389 -14.76 0.68 23.27
N ARG A 390 -14.58 1.96 23.64
CA ARG A 390 -14.65 3.08 22.68
C ARG A 390 -13.57 2.99 21.62
N ALA A 391 -12.35 2.67 22.01
CA ALA A 391 -11.24 2.50 21.07
C ALA A 391 -11.48 1.32 20.10
N ARG A 392 -12.01 0.19 20.58
CA ARG A 392 -12.42 -0.93 19.70
C ARG A 392 -13.54 -0.55 18.74
N ARG A 393 -14.52 0.27 19.19
CA ARG A 393 -15.55 0.80 18.30
C ARG A 393 -14.96 1.69 17.22
N LEU A 394 -14.03 2.58 17.57
CA LEU A 394 -13.33 3.40 16.58
C LEU A 394 -12.61 2.51 15.56
N ALA A 395 -11.86 1.49 16.01
CA ALA A 395 -11.18 0.55 15.12
C ALA A 395 -12.18 -0.17 14.18
N ALA A 396 -13.33 -0.61 14.69
CA ALA A 396 -14.37 -1.25 13.88
C ALA A 396 -14.98 -0.28 12.85
N GLU A 397 -15.33 0.94 13.27
CA GLU A 397 -15.88 1.99 12.40
C GLU A 397 -14.90 2.40 11.29
N THR A 398 -13.60 2.39 11.59
CA THR A 398 -12.56 2.67 10.61
C THR A 398 -12.05 1.39 9.94
N HIS A 399 -12.60 0.21 10.17
CA HIS A 399 -12.08 -1.07 9.63
C HIS A 399 -10.55 -1.26 9.84
N SER A 400 -10.06 -0.92 11.03
CA SER A 400 -8.66 -1.04 11.40
C SER A 400 -8.45 -2.24 12.33
N ALA A 401 -7.35 -2.97 12.16
CA ALA A 401 -7.00 -4.05 13.08
C ALA A 401 -6.69 -3.50 14.47
N THR A 402 -7.26 -4.12 15.50
CA THR A 402 -7.01 -3.71 16.89
C THR A 402 -5.81 -4.47 17.43
N VAL A 403 -4.87 -3.74 18.03
CA VAL A 403 -3.71 -4.33 18.74
C VAL A 403 -3.74 -3.84 20.18
N GLU A 404 -3.82 -4.74 21.16
CA GLU A 404 -3.85 -4.36 22.57
C GLU A 404 -2.59 -4.85 23.28
N LEU A 405 -1.79 -3.92 23.80
CA LEU A 405 -0.49 -4.18 24.41
C LEU A 405 -0.48 -3.69 25.87
N ARG A 406 -0.15 -4.58 26.80
CA ARG A 406 -0.05 -4.27 28.23
C ARG A 406 1.39 -4.44 28.72
N CYS A 407 2.08 -3.32 28.92
CA CYS A 407 3.43 -3.26 29.46
C CYS A 407 3.43 -3.60 30.95
N ALA A 408 4.22 -4.61 31.31
CA ALA A 408 4.43 -5.06 32.68
C ALA A 408 5.91 -4.95 33.07
N ALA A 409 6.19 -4.46 34.27
CA ALA A 409 7.51 -4.43 34.91
C ALA A 409 7.36 -4.85 36.38
N ALA A 410 8.44 -5.33 37.00
CA ALA A 410 8.47 -5.53 38.45
C ALA A 410 8.24 -4.18 39.17
N THR A 411 7.52 -4.21 40.30
CA THR A 411 7.12 -3.01 41.05
C THR A 411 8.32 -2.13 41.41
N ASP A 412 9.42 -2.74 41.85
CA ASP A 412 10.65 -2.03 42.23
C ASP A 412 11.32 -1.34 41.02
N THR A 413 11.26 -1.98 39.85
CA THR A 413 11.75 -1.41 38.58
C THR A 413 10.89 -0.25 38.11
N ALA A 414 9.56 -0.35 38.25
CA ALA A 414 8.64 0.73 37.88
C ALA A 414 8.83 1.96 38.79
N ALA A 415 8.98 1.73 40.11
CA ALA A 415 9.24 2.79 41.09
C ALA A 415 10.62 3.45 40.88
N GLY A 416 11.66 2.65 40.62
CA GLY A 416 13.00 3.15 40.28
C GLY A 416 13.01 4.00 39.00
N ARG A 417 12.20 3.64 38.00
CA ARG A 417 12.08 4.43 36.75
C ARG A 417 11.34 5.75 36.92
N ILE A 418 10.38 5.83 37.84
CA ILE A 418 9.66 7.08 38.12
C ILE A 418 10.56 8.07 38.86
N THR A 419 11.40 7.57 39.77
CA THR A 419 12.33 8.40 40.57
C THR A 419 13.54 8.89 39.78
N THR A 420 14.04 8.11 38.82
CA THR A 420 15.23 8.44 37.99
C THR A 420 14.87 9.11 36.66
N ARG A 421 13.58 9.31 36.37
CA ARG A 421 13.10 9.92 35.13
C ARG A 421 13.50 11.40 35.05
N ALA A 422 14.08 11.81 33.92
CA ALA A 422 14.26 13.22 33.57
C ALA A 422 12.89 13.94 33.50
N PRO A 423 12.78 15.21 33.93
CA PRO A 423 11.53 15.96 33.86
C PRO A 423 11.01 15.95 32.42
N GLY A 424 9.82 15.37 32.24
CA GLY A 424 9.18 15.18 30.95
C GLY A 424 7.68 15.39 31.06
N THR A 425 6.93 15.03 30.01
CA THR A 425 5.52 15.40 29.86
C THR A 425 4.51 14.69 30.77
N SER A 426 4.96 13.74 31.60
CA SER A 426 4.09 13.01 32.53
C SER A 426 4.25 13.57 33.93
N GLU A 427 3.13 13.97 34.53
CA GLU A 427 3.06 14.60 35.86
C GLU A 427 2.74 13.59 36.97
N VAL A 428 2.97 12.30 36.71
CA VAL A 428 2.68 11.22 37.65
C VAL A 428 3.80 11.11 38.69
N THR A 429 3.48 11.37 39.96
CA THR A 429 4.40 11.19 41.09
C THR A 429 4.49 9.71 41.51
N PRO A 430 5.54 9.29 42.25
CA PRO A 430 5.64 7.94 42.81
C PRO A 430 4.42 7.49 43.63
N GLU A 431 3.80 8.41 44.38
CA GLU A 431 2.63 8.15 45.21
C GLU A 431 1.38 7.85 44.36
N ILE A 432 1.17 8.62 43.28
CA ILE A 432 0.10 8.39 42.30
C ILE A 432 0.35 7.05 41.59
N ALA A 433 1.59 6.74 41.23
CA ALA A 433 1.93 5.48 40.57
C ALA A 433 1.66 4.26 41.48
N ALA A 434 1.98 4.34 42.76
CA ALA A 434 1.68 3.30 43.75
C ALA A 434 0.16 3.12 43.93
N ALA A 435 -0.60 4.21 44.02
CA ALA A 435 -2.07 4.17 44.09
C ALA A 435 -2.71 3.59 42.81
N ILE A 436 -2.15 3.89 41.64
CA ILE A 436 -2.58 3.32 40.37
C ILE A 436 -2.27 1.82 40.29
N ALA A 437 -1.09 1.39 40.76
CA ALA A 437 -0.68 -0.01 40.74
C ALA A 437 -1.53 -0.91 41.65
N ALA A 438 -2.05 -0.36 42.75
CA ALA A 438 -2.92 -1.07 43.69
C ALA A 438 -4.34 -1.34 43.15
N GLN A 439 -4.79 -0.61 42.12
CA GLN A 439 -6.14 -0.72 41.54
C GLN A 439 -6.14 -1.55 40.25
N GLN A 440 -5.48 -2.72 40.25
CA GLN A 440 -5.36 -3.59 39.07
C GLN A 440 -6.72 -3.78 38.37
N ALA A 441 -6.84 -3.23 37.16
CA ALA A 441 -7.95 -3.49 36.27
C ALA A 441 -7.54 -4.60 35.30
N ASP A 442 -8.29 -5.70 35.29
CA ASP A 442 -8.03 -6.80 34.37
C ASP A 442 -8.19 -6.33 32.92
N TRP A 443 -7.14 -6.57 32.13
CA TRP A 443 -7.07 -6.33 30.70
C TRP A 443 -6.54 -7.58 30.02
N ASP A 444 -7.32 -8.65 30.15
CA ASP A 444 -6.91 -10.01 29.78
C ASP A 444 -6.83 -10.24 28.28
N THR A 445 -7.46 -9.36 27.49
CA THR A 445 -7.40 -9.37 26.03
C THR A 445 -6.10 -8.79 25.47
N ALA A 446 -5.30 -8.10 26.29
CA ALA A 446 -4.04 -7.50 25.82
C ALA A 446 -2.87 -8.48 25.85
N HIS A 447 -2.02 -8.40 24.83
CA HIS A 447 -0.72 -9.05 24.83
C HIS A 447 0.16 -8.43 25.92
N ARG A 448 0.59 -9.25 26.88
CA ARG A 448 1.52 -8.83 27.92
C ARG A 448 2.90 -8.62 27.29
N ILE A 449 3.45 -7.42 27.46
CA ILE A 449 4.82 -7.06 27.04
C ILE A 449 5.67 -6.96 28.30
N ASP A 450 6.67 -7.84 28.41
CA ASP A 450 7.64 -7.75 29.51
C ASP A 450 8.64 -6.63 29.22
N THR A 451 8.72 -5.69 30.16
CA THR A 451 9.60 -4.50 30.10
C THR A 451 10.65 -4.50 31.22
N SER A 452 10.86 -5.65 31.87
CA SER A 452 11.96 -5.85 32.82
C SER A 452 13.33 -5.99 32.12
N GLY A 453 13.34 -6.51 30.89
CA GLY A 453 14.52 -6.63 30.04
C GLY A 453 14.91 -5.35 29.29
N SER A 454 15.64 -5.51 28.18
CA SER A 454 16.07 -4.39 27.35
C SER A 454 14.89 -3.75 26.59
N PRO A 455 14.95 -2.44 26.26
CA PRO A 455 13.96 -1.80 25.40
C PRO A 455 13.79 -2.48 24.03
N GLU A 456 14.86 -3.03 23.47
CA GLU A 456 14.85 -3.76 22.20
C GLU A 456 14.03 -5.05 22.28
N ASP A 457 14.12 -5.79 23.38
CA ASP A 457 13.35 -7.01 23.58
C ASP A 457 11.85 -6.72 23.74
N SER A 458 11.50 -5.65 24.45
CA SER A 458 10.11 -5.20 24.56
C SER A 458 9.55 -4.73 23.21
N ALA A 459 10.36 -4.03 22.41
CA ALA A 459 9.97 -3.61 21.06
C ALA A 459 9.75 -4.82 20.13
N ARG A 460 10.62 -5.84 20.21
CA ARG A 460 10.48 -7.08 19.41
C ARG A 460 9.19 -7.83 19.76
N GLN A 461 8.85 -7.93 21.04
CA GLN A 461 7.58 -8.52 21.49
C GLN A 461 6.37 -7.73 20.96
N ALA A 462 6.41 -6.40 21.07
CA ALA A 462 5.35 -5.52 20.57
C ALA A 462 5.17 -5.63 19.05
N LEU A 463 6.28 -5.69 18.30
CA LEU A 463 6.25 -5.88 16.85
C LEU A 463 5.68 -7.26 16.47
N GLY A 464 6.00 -8.31 17.23
CA GLY A 464 5.41 -9.64 17.05
C GLY A 464 3.88 -9.60 17.18
N ALA A 465 3.37 -8.99 18.26
CA ALA A 465 1.94 -8.82 18.48
C ALA A 465 1.28 -7.97 17.38
N TRP A 466 1.94 -6.91 16.93
CA TRP A 466 1.49 -6.06 15.82
C TRP A 466 1.33 -6.82 14.50
N ARG A 467 2.26 -7.72 14.18
CA ARG A 467 2.23 -8.49 12.93
C ARG A 467 1.18 -9.61 12.94
N CYS A 468 0.90 -10.19 14.10
CA CYS A 468 -0.08 -11.27 14.25
C CYS A 468 -1.55 -10.82 14.30
N SER A 469 -1.80 -9.51 14.41
CA SER A 469 -3.14 -8.94 14.63
C SER A 469 -3.86 -8.46 13.38
#